data_AF-A0A963MUU1-F1
#
_entry.id   AF-A0A963MUU1-F1
#
_cell.length_a   1.000
_cell.length_b   1.000
_cell.length_c   1.000
_cell.angle_alpha   90.00
_cell.angle_beta   90.00
_cell.angle_gamma   90.00
#
_symmetry.space_group_name_H-M   'P 1'
#
loop_
_entity.id
_entity.type
_entity.pdbx_description
1 polymer ?
#
loop_
_entity_poly.entity_id
_entity_poly.type
_entity_poly.pdbx_seq_one_letter_code
_entity_poly.pdbx_strand_id
1 'polypeptide(L)'
;MPIATFRGEKSVSAIADKLFVKLTPKQREKAEAALIKENPQLRELGTVPQGAILRVPELPELRAKTNRSLENPDTQIARNLADAISAYGNHLGERFKTVQKEGKEQLAVLKSGDMRKAMAEAPALKALADEAGKALEARAAGLGDRQKAADAAIKQAIAALDVGKR
;
A
#
# COMPACT_ATOMS: atom_id res chain seq x y z
N MET A 1 -17.31 -18.70 -12.46
CA MET A 1 -17.57 -17.25 -12.39
C MET A 1 -16.26 -16.49 -12.41
N PRO A 2 -16.04 -15.63 -13.41
CA PRO A 2 -14.89 -14.75 -13.46
C PRO A 2 -14.96 -13.68 -12.35
N ILE A 3 -13.82 -13.35 -11.76
CA ILE A 3 -13.68 -12.20 -10.87
C ILE A 3 -12.74 -11.17 -11.49
N ALA A 4 -12.95 -9.91 -11.12
CA ALA A 4 -12.09 -8.80 -11.45
C ALA A 4 -11.79 -8.01 -10.18
N THR A 5 -10.77 -7.18 -10.23
CA THR A 5 -10.40 -6.34 -9.09
C THR A 5 -10.70 -4.89 -9.38
N PHE A 6 -11.36 -4.22 -8.43
CA PHE A 6 -11.65 -2.80 -8.48
C PHE A 6 -10.35 -2.02 -8.39
N ARG A 7 -10.08 -1.13 -9.35
CA ARG A 7 -8.82 -0.35 -9.43
C ARG A 7 -9.05 1.14 -9.16
N GLY A 8 -10.14 1.51 -8.51
CA GLY A 8 -10.50 2.91 -8.28
C GLY A 8 -11.15 3.55 -9.50
N GLU A 9 -11.90 2.77 -10.29
CA GLU A 9 -12.69 3.30 -11.40
C GLU A 9 -13.65 4.41 -10.92
N LYS A 10 -13.86 5.46 -11.73
CA LYS A 10 -14.67 6.62 -11.33
C LYS A 10 -16.19 6.39 -11.39
N SER A 11 -16.63 5.32 -12.04
CA SER A 11 -18.05 4.98 -12.21
C SER A 11 -18.26 3.50 -12.54
N VAL A 12 -19.46 2.98 -12.28
CA VAL A 12 -19.84 1.60 -12.68
C VAL A 12 -19.74 1.43 -14.20
N SER A 13 -20.04 2.48 -14.97
CA SER A 13 -19.86 2.50 -16.43
C SER A 13 -18.40 2.27 -16.83
N ALA A 14 -17.45 2.90 -16.13
CA ALA A 14 -16.03 2.71 -16.39
C ALA A 14 -15.57 1.28 -16.06
N ILE A 15 -16.18 0.65 -15.03
CA ILE A 15 -15.97 -0.76 -14.72
C ILE A 15 -16.53 -1.63 -15.87
N ALA A 16 -17.77 -1.39 -16.32
CA ALA A 16 -18.41 -2.14 -17.40
C ALA A 16 -17.63 -2.04 -18.72
N ASP A 17 -17.20 -0.83 -19.10
CA ASP A 17 -16.39 -0.59 -20.30
C ASP A 17 -15.03 -1.30 -20.25
N LYS A 18 -14.49 -1.53 -19.05
CA LYS A 18 -13.23 -2.25 -18.85
C LYS A 18 -13.41 -3.76 -18.89
N LEU A 19 -14.56 -4.25 -18.43
CA LEU A 19 -14.90 -5.68 -18.38
C LEU A 19 -15.44 -6.25 -19.70
N PHE A 20 -16.12 -5.44 -20.53
CA PHE A 20 -16.77 -5.91 -21.77
C PHE A 20 -16.26 -5.17 -23.02
N VAL A 21 -16.27 -5.84 -24.17
CA VAL A 21 -15.81 -5.29 -25.46
C VAL A 21 -16.95 -4.53 -26.13
N LYS A 22 -16.69 -3.29 -26.61
CA LYS A 22 -17.56 -2.53 -27.51
C LYS A 22 -19.04 -2.50 -27.05
N LEU A 23 -19.28 -2.01 -25.84
CA LEU A 23 -20.65 -1.84 -25.32
C LEU A 23 -21.39 -0.73 -26.08
N THR A 24 -22.58 -1.03 -26.58
CA THR A 24 -23.57 -0.01 -26.96
C THR A 24 -24.22 0.59 -25.71
N PRO A 25 -24.86 1.78 -25.79
CA PRO A 25 -25.49 2.41 -24.62
C PRO A 25 -26.49 1.50 -23.88
N LYS A 26 -27.35 0.79 -24.61
CA LYS A 26 -28.31 -0.17 -24.02
C LYS A 26 -27.63 -1.37 -23.36
N GLN A 27 -26.52 -1.84 -23.93
CA GLN A 27 -25.75 -2.94 -23.36
C GLN A 27 -24.95 -2.52 -22.13
N ARG A 28 -24.51 -1.25 -22.08
CA ARG A 28 -23.85 -0.67 -20.93
C ARG A 28 -24.78 -0.62 -19.71
N GLU A 29 -26.01 -0.13 -19.88
CA GLU A 29 -27.01 -0.13 -18.80
C GLU A 29 -27.31 -1.55 -18.29
N LYS A 30 -27.44 -2.52 -19.20
CA LYS A 30 -27.65 -3.93 -18.85
C LYS A 30 -26.45 -4.51 -18.07
N ALA A 31 -25.23 -4.18 -18.48
CA ALA A 31 -24.00 -4.61 -17.80
C ALA A 31 -23.85 -3.96 -16.43
N GLU A 32 -24.17 -2.67 -16.28
CA GLU A 32 -24.16 -1.95 -15.01
C GLU A 32 -25.17 -2.53 -14.02
N ALA A 33 -26.41 -2.77 -14.47
CA ALA A 33 -27.44 -3.37 -13.63
C ALA A 33 -27.04 -4.78 -13.16
N ALA A 34 -26.46 -5.59 -14.04
CA ALA A 34 -25.96 -6.91 -13.69
C ALA A 34 -24.76 -6.85 -12.74
N LEU A 35 -23.83 -5.90 -12.94
CA LEU A 35 -22.68 -5.69 -12.05
C LEU A 35 -23.11 -5.26 -10.64
N ILE A 36 -24.08 -4.35 -10.53
CA ILE A 36 -24.64 -3.91 -9.25
C ILE A 36 -25.41 -5.04 -8.56
N LYS A 37 -26.11 -5.90 -9.33
CA LYS A 37 -26.83 -7.05 -8.79
C LYS A 37 -25.90 -8.06 -8.15
N GLU A 38 -24.79 -8.39 -8.80
CA GLU A 38 -23.78 -9.33 -8.29
C GLU A 38 -22.82 -8.70 -7.26
N ASN A 39 -22.68 -7.36 -7.28
CA ASN A 39 -21.81 -6.61 -6.38
C ASN A 39 -22.55 -5.40 -5.78
N PRO A 40 -23.40 -5.60 -4.75
CA PRO A 40 -24.18 -4.51 -4.15
C PRO A 40 -23.31 -3.34 -3.65
N GLN A 41 -22.05 -3.59 -3.26
CA GLN A 41 -21.13 -2.54 -2.84
C GLN A 41 -20.85 -1.48 -3.92
N LEU A 42 -21.06 -1.79 -5.22
CA LEU A 42 -20.87 -0.82 -6.30
C LEU A 42 -21.91 0.31 -6.32
N ARG A 43 -23.02 0.18 -5.56
CA ARG A 43 -24.00 1.27 -5.38
C ARG A 43 -23.38 2.49 -4.69
N GLU A 44 -22.43 2.24 -3.79
CA GLU A 44 -21.69 3.25 -3.06
C GLU A 44 -20.22 3.20 -3.47
N LEU A 45 -19.94 3.55 -4.73
CA LEU A 45 -18.63 3.34 -5.33
C LEU A 45 -17.48 4.03 -4.56
N GLY A 46 -17.77 5.13 -3.85
CA GLY A 46 -16.81 5.84 -3.00
C GLY A 46 -16.42 5.10 -1.70
N THR A 47 -17.18 4.08 -1.29
CA THR A 47 -16.86 3.26 -0.11
C THR A 47 -16.13 1.98 -0.47
N VAL A 48 -16.01 1.66 -1.76
CA VAL A 48 -15.32 0.47 -2.25
C VAL A 48 -13.80 0.72 -2.23
N PRO A 49 -13.02 -0.03 -1.42
CA PRO A 49 -11.58 0.14 -1.39
C PRO A 49 -10.96 -0.37 -2.70
N GLN A 50 -9.93 0.32 -3.18
CA GLN A 50 -9.11 -0.18 -4.27
C GLN A 50 -8.55 -1.57 -3.92
N GLY A 51 -8.63 -2.50 -4.87
CA GLY A 51 -8.28 -3.91 -4.67
C GLY A 51 -9.46 -4.82 -4.32
N ALA A 52 -10.66 -4.27 -4.07
CA ALA A 52 -11.86 -5.05 -3.80
C ALA A 52 -12.16 -6.04 -4.94
N ILE A 53 -12.59 -7.25 -4.57
CA ILE A 53 -12.95 -8.31 -5.51
C ILE A 53 -14.37 -8.05 -6.02
N LEU A 54 -14.51 -7.98 -7.34
CA LEU A 54 -15.77 -7.85 -8.07
C LEU A 54 -16.10 -9.15 -8.78
N ARG A 55 -17.31 -9.64 -8.60
CA ARG A 55 -17.89 -10.75 -9.34
C ARG A 55 -18.32 -10.26 -10.72
N VAL A 56 -17.79 -10.85 -11.77
CA VAL A 56 -18.15 -10.46 -13.14
C VAL A 56 -19.35 -11.30 -13.57
N PRO A 57 -20.52 -10.67 -13.86
CA PRO A 57 -21.70 -11.39 -14.30
C PRO A 57 -21.47 -12.02 -15.68
N GLU A 58 -21.88 -13.28 -15.84
CA GLU A 58 -21.86 -13.96 -17.13
C GLU A 58 -23.06 -13.48 -17.96
N LEU A 59 -22.79 -12.64 -18.95
CA LEU A 59 -23.79 -12.11 -19.88
C LEU A 59 -23.52 -12.70 -21.26
N PRO A 60 -24.24 -13.77 -21.69
CA PRO A 60 -23.93 -14.49 -22.93
C PRO A 60 -24.05 -13.64 -24.21
N GLU A 61 -24.83 -12.55 -24.14
CA GLU A 61 -24.98 -11.57 -25.23
C GLU A 61 -23.79 -10.58 -25.34
N LEU A 62 -22.92 -10.51 -24.32
CA LEU A 62 -21.79 -9.58 -24.26
C LEU A 62 -20.46 -10.34 -24.25
N ARG A 63 -19.55 -9.94 -25.13
CA ARG A 63 -18.19 -10.46 -25.09
C ARG A 63 -17.43 -9.78 -23.95
N ALA A 64 -17.09 -10.55 -22.92
CA ALA A 64 -16.10 -10.13 -21.94
C ALA A 64 -14.79 -9.75 -22.66
N LYS A 65 -14.15 -8.66 -22.25
CA LYS A 65 -12.81 -8.33 -22.69
C LYS A 65 -11.89 -9.43 -22.17
N THR A 66 -11.44 -10.30 -23.07
CA THR A 66 -10.29 -11.19 -22.90
C THR A 66 -8.99 -10.38 -22.87
N ASN A 67 -8.97 -9.27 -22.15
CA ASN A 67 -7.71 -8.74 -21.65
C ASN A 67 -7.23 -9.70 -20.58
N ARG A 68 -5.92 -9.71 -20.29
CA ARG A 68 -5.26 -10.49 -19.22
C ARG A 68 -5.92 -10.42 -17.81
N SER A 69 -7.03 -9.69 -17.67
CA SER A 69 -7.94 -9.58 -16.53
C SER A 69 -8.93 -10.75 -16.34
N LEU A 70 -8.84 -11.81 -17.16
CA LEU A 70 -9.43 -13.13 -16.86
C LEU A 70 -8.35 -14.12 -16.38
N GLU A 71 -7.20 -13.62 -15.90
CA GLU A 71 -6.26 -14.44 -15.15
C GLU A 71 -6.97 -15.07 -13.95
N ASN A 72 -6.50 -16.27 -13.59
CA ASN A 72 -6.96 -17.02 -12.43
C ASN A 72 -7.18 -16.04 -11.26
N PRO A 73 -8.37 -16.06 -10.60
CA PRO A 73 -8.66 -15.26 -9.41
C PRO A 73 -7.47 -15.16 -8.45
N ASP A 74 -6.79 -16.29 -8.22
CA ASP A 74 -5.66 -16.42 -7.32
C ASP A 74 -4.46 -15.59 -7.78
N THR A 75 -4.18 -15.55 -9.09
CA THR A 75 -3.14 -14.72 -9.70
C THR A 75 -3.42 -13.23 -9.52
N GLN A 76 -4.68 -12.81 -9.69
CA GLN A 76 -5.05 -11.41 -9.52
C GLN A 76 -4.95 -10.98 -8.06
N ILE A 77 -5.43 -11.82 -7.14
CA ILE A 77 -5.38 -11.55 -5.70
C ILE A 77 -3.94 -11.45 -5.23
N ALA A 78 -3.09 -12.40 -5.62
CA ALA A 78 -1.69 -12.39 -5.21
C ALA A 78 -0.90 -11.22 -5.81
N ARG A 79 -1.16 -10.83 -7.06
CA ARG A 79 -0.56 -9.61 -7.64
C ARG A 79 -0.99 -8.36 -6.89
N ASN A 80 -2.28 -8.20 -6.61
CA ASN A 80 -2.75 -7.05 -5.84
C ASN A 80 -2.15 -7.00 -4.44
N LEU A 81 -2.01 -8.17 -3.80
CA LEU A 81 -1.39 -8.26 -2.48
C LEU A 81 0.11 -7.94 -2.54
N ALA A 82 0.82 -8.42 -3.57
CA ALA A 82 2.21 -8.07 -3.81
C ALA A 82 2.41 -6.56 -4.04
N ASP A 83 1.54 -5.94 -4.85
CA ASP A 83 1.54 -4.49 -5.10
C ASP A 83 1.30 -3.71 -3.80
N ALA A 84 0.32 -4.13 -2.99
CA ALA A 84 0.02 -3.48 -1.71
C ALA A 84 1.17 -3.61 -0.70
N ILE A 85 1.79 -4.78 -0.60
CA ILE A 85 2.96 -5.02 0.27
C ILE A 85 4.16 -4.22 -0.21
N SER A 86 4.37 -4.12 -1.53
CA SER A 86 5.45 -3.30 -2.12
C SER A 86 5.25 -1.82 -1.82
N ALA A 87 4.03 -1.30 -2.01
CA ALA A 87 3.68 0.08 -1.68
C ALA A 87 3.89 0.39 -0.20
N TYR A 88 3.47 -0.52 0.69
CA TYR A 88 3.72 -0.40 2.12
C TYR A 88 5.23 -0.39 2.45
N GLY A 89 6.01 -1.26 1.80
CA GLY A 89 7.46 -1.31 1.95
C GLY A 89 8.15 0.00 1.56
N ASN A 90 7.74 0.60 0.45
CA ASN A 90 8.26 1.90 0.02
C ASN A 90 7.96 3.00 1.06
N HIS A 91 6.72 3.05 1.55
CA HIS A 91 6.33 4.01 2.59
C HIS A 91 7.11 3.78 3.89
N LEU A 92 7.33 2.53 4.29
CA LEU A 92 8.13 2.20 5.46
C LEU A 92 9.59 2.64 5.29
N GLY A 93 10.17 2.44 4.11
CA GLY A 93 11.51 2.91 3.75
C GLY A 93 11.66 4.43 3.84
N GLU A 94 10.67 5.20 3.39
CA GLU A 94 10.65 6.66 3.55
C GLU A 94 10.60 7.06 5.03
N ARG A 95 9.78 6.39 5.83
CA ARG A 95 9.73 6.66 7.28
C ARG A 95 11.06 6.38 7.97
N PHE A 96 11.76 5.31 7.58
CA PHE A 96 13.11 5.04 8.11
C PHE A 96 14.08 6.18 7.79
N LYS A 97 14.07 6.71 6.56
CA LYS A 97 14.89 7.87 6.17
C LYS A 97 14.56 9.11 7.00
N THR A 98 13.28 9.41 7.18
CA THR A 98 12.82 10.55 8.00
C THR A 98 13.29 10.41 9.44
N VAL A 99 13.05 9.25 10.07
CA VAL A 99 13.47 9.01 11.46
C VAL A 99 15.00 9.08 11.61
N GLN A 100 15.75 8.60 10.61
CA GLN A 100 17.21 8.69 10.62
C GLN A 100 17.70 10.14 10.50
N LYS A 101 17.03 10.97 9.68
CA LYS A 101 17.33 12.40 9.56
C LYS A 101 17.01 13.13 10.86
N GLU A 102 15.80 12.95 11.40
CA GLU A 102 15.37 13.55 12.67
C GLU A 102 16.29 13.18 13.83
N GLY A 103 16.71 11.92 13.92
CA GLY A 103 17.65 11.47 14.96
C GLY A 103 19.02 12.16 14.87
N LYS A 104 19.52 12.40 13.64
CA LYS A 104 20.76 13.15 13.42
C LYS A 104 20.60 14.62 13.81
N GLU A 105 19.48 15.23 13.47
CA GLU A 105 19.16 16.63 13.83
C GLU A 105 19.05 16.80 15.35
N GLN A 106 18.38 15.88 16.04
CA GLN A 106 18.28 15.87 17.50
C GLN A 106 19.65 15.74 18.17
N LEU A 107 20.52 14.84 17.67
CA LEU A 107 21.89 14.74 18.15
C LEU A 107 22.71 16.01 17.90
N ALA A 108 22.50 16.68 16.76
CA ALA A 108 23.16 17.94 16.45
C ALA A 108 22.72 19.06 17.41
N VAL A 109 21.43 19.12 17.76
CA VAL A 109 20.91 20.08 18.75
C VAL A 109 21.52 19.83 20.13
N LEU A 110 21.57 18.56 20.59
CA LEU A 110 22.21 18.22 21.87
C LEU A 110 23.70 18.59 21.91
N LYS A 111 24.38 18.53 20.75
CA LYS A 111 25.80 18.88 20.59
C LYS A 111 26.03 20.36 20.25
N SER A 112 24.97 21.16 20.11
CA SER A 112 25.06 22.57 19.74
C SER A 112 25.72 23.39 20.86
N GLY A 113 26.36 24.51 20.48
CA GLY A 113 27.02 25.41 21.42
C GLY A 113 26.04 25.98 22.45
N ASP A 114 24.83 26.35 22.02
CA ASP A 114 23.81 26.96 22.89
C ASP A 114 23.25 25.94 23.89
N MET A 115 22.99 24.71 23.44
CA MET A 115 22.57 23.64 24.36
C MET A 115 23.67 23.30 25.36
N ARG A 116 24.95 23.28 24.94
CA ARG A 116 26.08 23.07 25.86
C ARG A 116 26.22 24.17 26.91
N LYS A 117 25.99 25.44 26.54
CA LYS A 117 25.96 26.55 27.50
C LYS A 117 24.81 26.40 28.49
N ALA A 118 23.61 26.10 28.01
CA ALA A 118 22.45 25.86 28.88
C ALA A 118 22.67 24.68 29.85
N MET A 119 23.35 23.62 29.41
CA MET A 119 23.73 22.49 30.27
C MET A 119 24.83 22.83 31.29
N ALA A 120 25.67 23.83 31.02
CA ALA A 120 26.71 24.26 31.96
C ALA A 120 26.11 25.01 33.17
N GLU A 121 25.02 25.73 32.95
CA GLU A 121 24.29 26.48 33.97
C GLU A 121 23.32 25.60 34.79
N ALA A 122 23.02 24.38 34.31
CA ALA A 122 22.05 23.47 34.92
C ALA A 122 22.51 22.00 34.88
N PRO A 123 23.12 21.47 35.97
CA PRO A 123 23.65 20.11 36.01
C PRO A 123 22.61 19.01 35.79
N ALA A 124 21.36 19.24 36.21
CA ALA A 124 20.25 18.31 35.98
C ALA A 124 19.90 18.17 34.49
N LEU A 125 20.00 19.27 33.72
CA LEU A 125 19.79 19.25 32.26
C LEU A 125 20.90 18.48 31.54
N LYS A 126 22.14 18.55 32.06
CA LYS A 126 23.27 17.80 31.51
C LYS A 126 23.04 16.28 31.60
N ALA A 127 22.61 15.79 32.76
CA ALA A 127 22.33 14.36 32.94
C ALA A 127 21.23 13.86 31.98
N LEU A 128 20.14 14.63 31.84
CA LEU A 128 19.04 14.32 30.94
C LEU A 128 19.48 14.34 29.47
N ALA A 129 20.31 15.30 29.07
CA ALA A 129 20.84 15.41 27.72
C ALA A 129 21.82 14.27 27.37
N ASP A 130 22.66 13.84 28.31
CA ASP A 130 23.55 12.69 28.14
C ASP A 130 22.74 11.40 27.96
N GLU A 131 21.68 11.20 28.75
CA GLU A 131 20.78 10.05 28.62
C GLU A 131 20.01 10.08 27.29
N ALA A 132 19.48 11.24 26.89
CA ALA A 132 18.84 11.43 25.60
C ALA A 132 19.81 11.16 24.43
N GLY A 133 21.06 11.62 24.54
CA GLY A 133 22.12 11.35 23.56
C GLY A 133 22.39 9.85 23.40
N LYS A 134 22.54 9.12 24.52
CA LYS A 134 22.73 7.66 24.51
C LYS A 134 21.53 6.93 23.89
N ALA A 135 20.31 7.35 24.23
CA ALA A 135 19.09 6.75 23.67
C ALA A 135 18.98 6.98 22.15
N LEU A 136 19.35 8.17 21.67
CA LEU A 136 19.38 8.48 20.23
C LEU A 136 20.44 7.69 19.48
N GLU A 137 21.64 7.54 20.05
CA GLU A 137 22.72 6.73 19.45
C GLU A 137 22.36 5.25 19.40
N ALA A 138 21.79 4.69 20.48
CA ALA A 138 21.29 3.32 20.51
C ALA A 138 20.16 3.10 19.48
N ARG A 139 19.24 4.07 19.35
CA ARG A 139 18.18 4.04 18.33
C ARG A 139 18.78 4.09 16.92
N ALA A 140 19.77 4.95 16.68
CA ALA A 140 20.43 5.07 15.38
C ALA A 140 21.15 3.77 14.97
N ALA A 141 21.85 3.12 15.91
CA ALA A 141 22.52 1.85 15.67
C ALA A 141 21.53 0.74 15.28
N GLY A 142 20.39 0.63 15.98
CA GLY A 142 19.38 -0.40 15.70
C GLY A 142 18.48 -0.13 14.49
N LEU A 143 18.39 1.12 14.01
CA LEU A 143 17.51 1.50 12.89
C LEU A 143 17.91 0.82 11.57
N GLY A 144 19.21 0.72 11.30
CA GLY A 144 19.70 0.08 10.07
C GLY A 144 19.35 -1.41 10.00
N ASP A 145 19.53 -2.14 11.10
CA ASP A 145 19.20 -3.57 11.16
C ASP A 145 17.69 -3.81 11.08
N ARG A 146 16.89 -2.96 11.73
CA ARG A 146 15.42 -3.00 11.62
C ARG A 146 14.95 -2.73 10.19
N GLN A 147 15.57 -1.75 9.50
CA GLN A 147 15.26 -1.47 8.10
C GLN A 147 15.57 -2.68 7.23
N LYS A 148 16.77 -3.26 7.35
CA LYS A 148 17.17 -4.47 6.59
C LYS A 148 16.23 -5.65 6.86
N ALA A 149 15.86 -5.87 8.13
CA ALA A 149 14.96 -6.95 8.51
C ALA A 149 13.55 -6.75 7.91
N ALA A 150 13.04 -5.52 7.92
CA ALA A 150 11.76 -5.18 7.30
C ALA A 150 11.80 -5.36 5.78
N ASP A 151 12.83 -4.85 5.11
CA ASP A 151 13.01 -5.00 3.66
C ASP A 151 13.11 -6.47 3.25
N ALA A 152 13.82 -7.30 4.05
CA ALA A 152 13.92 -8.73 3.82
C ALA A 152 12.56 -9.44 3.98
N ALA A 153 11.81 -9.12 5.05
CA ALA A 153 10.49 -9.69 5.28
C ALA A 153 9.48 -9.32 4.17
N ILE A 154 9.51 -8.07 3.69
CA ILE A 154 8.68 -7.60 2.57
C ILE A 154 9.04 -8.37 1.28
N LYS A 155 10.33 -8.52 0.96
CA LYS A 155 10.78 -9.30 -0.20
C LYS A 155 10.35 -10.76 -0.11
N GLN A 156 10.48 -11.39 1.07
CA GLN A 156 10.05 -12.76 1.29
C GLN A 156 8.53 -12.91 1.15
N ALA A 157 7.75 -11.96 1.68
CA ALA A 157 6.30 -11.96 1.54
C ALA A 157 5.87 -11.84 0.06
N ILE A 158 6.50 -10.95 -0.72
CA ILE A 158 6.24 -10.83 -2.16
C ILE A 158 6.64 -12.11 -2.90
N ALA A 159 7.79 -12.71 -2.57
CA ALA A 159 8.23 -13.96 -3.20
C ALA A 159 7.32 -15.15 -2.84
N ALA A 160 6.74 -15.18 -1.64
CA ALA A 160 5.76 -16.20 -1.26
C ALA A 160 4.42 -16.05 -2.01
N LEU A 161 4.15 -14.85 -2.52
CA LEU A 161 2.99 -14.56 -3.37
C LEU A 161 3.26 -14.81 -4.85
N ASP A 162 4.44 -15.33 -5.22
CA ASP A 162 4.80 -15.57 -6.61
C ASP A 162 3.89 -16.63 -7.24
N VAL A 163 2.88 -16.12 -7.96
CA VAL A 163 1.94 -16.88 -8.75
C VAL A 163 2.59 -17.24 -10.07
N GLY A 164 3.39 -18.31 -10.06
CA GLY A 164 4.13 -18.69 -11.26
C GLY A 164 4.89 -20.01 -11.24
N LYS A 165 4.72 -20.90 -10.25
CA LYS A 165 5.22 -22.28 -10.34
C LYS A 165 4.21 -23.29 -9.80
N ARG A 166 3.18 -23.55 -10.60
CA ARG A 166 2.60 -24.87 -10.84
C ARG A 166 1.63 -24.79 -12.01
#